data_AF-A0A0F9GBF8-F1
#
_entry.id   AF-A0A0F9GBF8-F1
#
_cell.length_a   1.000
_cell.length_b   1.000
_cell.length_c   1.000
_cell.angle_alpha   90.00
_cell.angle_beta   90.00
_cell.angle_gamma   90.00
#
_symmetry.space_group_name_H-M   'P 1'
#
loop_
_entity.id
_entity.type
_entity.pdbx_description
1 polymer ?
#
loop_
_entity_poly.entity_id
_entity_poly.type
_entity_poly.pdbx_seq_one_letter_code
_entity_poly.pdbx_strand_id
1 'polypeptide(L)'
;MFTKKRGIQLNQAFGAVLAVVLIAVLVIIAIFLFESLGDSFTALSGAANATDEMITQFGTYPALVGLVGTIVFLGLMIGVLVGSFLFGGRGGRI
;
A
#
# COMPACT_ATOMS: atom_id res chain seq x y z
N MET A 1 46.03 33.06 -0.56
CA MET A 1 45.14 31.98 -0.07
C MET A 1 44.08 31.73 -1.13
N PHE A 2 44.30 30.77 -2.04
CA PHE A 2 43.37 30.52 -3.15
C PHE A 2 42.21 29.64 -2.68
N THR A 3 41.01 30.21 -2.60
CA THR A 3 39.77 29.51 -2.31
C THR A 3 39.44 28.55 -3.45
N LYS A 4 39.46 27.24 -3.16
CA LYS A 4 39.07 26.17 -4.07
C LYS A 4 37.59 26.29 -4.44
N LYS A 5 37.26 26.90 -5.60
CA LYS A 5 35.91 26.81 -6.20
C LYS A 5 35.61 25.34 -6.46
N ARG A 6 34.66 24.76 -5.71
CA ARG A 6 34.11 23.42 -6.01
C ARG A 6 33.30 23.53 -7.30
N GLY A 7 33.94 23.24 -8.44
CA GLY A 7 33.22 22.99 -9.68
C GLY A 7 32.50 21.64 -9.57
N ILE A 8 31.18 21.65 -9.79
CA ILE A 8 30.42 20.41 -9.98
C ILE A 8 30.88 19.83 -11.33
N GLN A 9 31.36 18.60 -11.33
CA GLN A 9 31.73 17.93 -12.58
C GLN A 9 30.47 17.71 -13.41
N LEU A 10 30.56 17.92 -14.73
CA LEU A 10 29.40 17.93 -15.64
C LEU A 10 28.57 16.62 -15.55
N ASN A 11 29.24 15.49 -15.28
CA ASN A 11 28.59 14.19 -15.07
C ASN A 11 27.78 14.12 -13.76
N GLN A 12 28.19 14.82 -12.70
CA GLN A 12 27.49 14.91 -11.42
C GLN A 12 26.27 15.83 -11.55
N ALA A 13 26.37 16.90 -12.35
CA ALA A 13 25.25 17.78 -12.66
C ALA A 13 24.13 17.04 -13.41
N PHE A 14 24.48 16.16 -14.36
CA PHE A 14 23.50 15.42 -15.14
C PHE A 14 22.63 14.48 -14.28
N GLY A 15 23.26 13.76 -13.34
CA GLY A 15 22.54 12.91 -12.38
C GLY A 15 21.63 13.71 -11.44
N ALA A 16 22.09 14.87 -10.99
CA ALA A 16 21.28 15.75 -10.15
C ALA A 16 20.08 16.33 -10.90
N VAL A 17 20.25 16.75 -12.16
CA VAL A 17 19.17 17.25 -13.01
C VAL A 17 18.13 16.16 -13.26
N LEU A 18 18.55 14.94 -13.58
CA LEU A 18 17.64 13.83 -13.83
C LEU A 18 16.83 13.46 -12.58
N ALA A 19 17.45 13.51 -11.39
CA ALA A 19 16.74 13.30 -10.12
C ALA A 19 15.68 14.39 -9.86
N VAL A 20 16.01 15.66 -10.12
CA VAL A 20 15.05 16.77 -9.95
C VAL A 20 13.88 16.63 -10.93
N VAL A 21 14.15 16.25 -12.18
CA VAL A 21 13.09 16.01 -13.18
C VAL A 21 12.17 14.87 -12.74
N LEU A 22 12.72 13.76 -12.24
CA LEU A 22 11.90 12.66 -11.74
C LEU A 22 11.01 13.07 -10.56
N ILE A 23 11.55 13.84 -9.62
CA ILE A 23 10.78 14.35 -8.48
C ILE A 23 9.66 15.27 -8.98
N ALA A 24 9.95 16.16 -9.93
CA ALA A 24 8.94 17.06 -10.50
C ALA A 24 7.81 16.29 -11.19
N VAL A 25 8.13 15.26 -11.97
CA VAL A 25 7.14 14.39 -12.61
C VAL A 25 6.27 13.67 -11.56
N LEU A 26 6.89 13.13 -10.51
CA LEU A 26 6.16 12.47 -9.42
C LEU A 26 5.20 13.42 -8.70
N VAL A 27 5.61 14.67 -8.46
CA VAL A 27 4.75 15.68 -7.83
C VAL A 27 3.55 16.01 -8.71
N ILE A 28 3.76 16.18 -10.03
CA ILE A 28 2.66 16.45 -10.98
C ILE A 28 1.67 15.28 -11.00
N ILE A 29 2.16 14.04 -11.06
CA ILE A 29 1.31 12.84 -11.04
C ILE A 29 0.54 12.75 -9.72
N ALA A 30 1.18 13.03 -8.58
CA ALA A 30 0.53 13.01 -7.28
C ALA A 30 -0.60 14.05 -7.18
N ILE A 31 -0.38 15.27 -7.67
CA ILE A 31 -1.41 16.32 -7.71
C ILE A 31 -2.58 15.89 -8.61
N PHE A 32 -2.29 15.38 -9.80
CA PHE A 32 -3.32 14.91 -10.73
C PHE A 32 -4.17 13.77 -10.14
N LEU A 33 -3.53 12.79 -9.50
CA LEU A 33 -4.25 11.73 -8.80
C LEU A 33 -5.05 12.28 -7.62
N PHE A 34 -4.49 13.23 -6.87
CA PHE A 34 -5.19 13.81 -5.72
C PHE A 34 -6.44 14.61 -6.14
N GLU A 35 -6.40 15.37 -7.22
CA GLU A 35 -7.59 16.05 -7.77
C GLU A 35 -8.59 15.04 -8.35
N SER A 36 -8.12 14.10 -9.19
CA SER A 36 -8.98 13.10 -9.81
C SER A 36 -9.68 12.18 -8.81
N LEU A 37 -8.97 11.76 -7.76
CA LEU A 37 -9.55 10.94 -6.70
C LEU A 37 -10.27 11.80 -5.66
N GLY A 38 -9.84 13.05 -5.45
CA GLY A 38 -10.47 14.02 -4.53
C GLY A 38 -11.92 14.31 -4.88
N ASP A 39 -12.23 14.44 -6.17
CA ASP A 39 -13.61 14.55 -6.66
C ASP A 39 -14.43 13.27 -6.38
N SER A 40 -13.78 12.09 -6.43
CA SER A 40 -14.40 10.81 -6.07
C SER A 40 -14.60 10.64 -4.55
N PHE A 41 -13.89 11.41 -3.72
CA PHE A 41 -14.04 11.40 -2.25
C PHE A 41 -15.05 12.45 -1.73
N THR A 42 -15.37 13.48 -2.51
CA THR A 42 -16.20 14.62 -2.06
C THR A 42 -17.67 14.54 -2.48
N ALA A 43 -18.01 13.79 -3.54
CA ALA A 43 -19.40 13.52 -3.89
C ALA A 43 -19.90 12.27 -3.15
N LEU A 44 -20.65 12.42 -2.05
CA LEU A 44 -21.29 11.30 -1.33
C LEU A 44 -20.31 10.19 -0.93
N SER A 45 -19.18 10.59 -0.34
CA SER A 45 -18.08 9.78 0.20
C SER A 45 -17.94 8.39 -0.43
N GLY A 46 -16.93 8.17 -1.28
CA GLY A 46 -16.62 6.83 -1.79
C GLY A 46 -16.57 5.73 -0.71
N ALA A 47 -16.36 6.08 0.56
CA ALA A 47 -16.56 5.21 1.72
C ALA A 47 -18.02 4.79 1.97
N ALA A 48 -19.00 5.69 1.92
CA ALA A 48 -20.43 5.35 2.02
C ALA A 48 -20.89 4.52 0.83
N ASN A 49 -20.53 4.90 -0.41
CA ASN A 49 -20.91 4.12 -1.57
C ASN A 49 -20.27 2.73 -1.57
N ALA A 50 -18.99 2.61 -1.21
CA ALA A 50 -18.33 1.31 -1.03
C ALA A 50 -18.96 0.48 0.11
N THR A 51 -19.40 1.12 1.19
CA THR A 51 -20.10 0.44 2.29
C THR A 51 -21.46 -0.07 1.85
N ASP A 52 -22.23 0.73 1.12
CA ASP A 52 -23.54 0.34 0.59
C ASP A 52 -23.43 -0.76 -0.46
N GLU A 53 -22.42 -0.72 -1.33
CA GLU A 53 -22.11 -1.80 -2.28
C GLU A 53 -21.74 -3.09 -1.54
N MET A 54 -20.89 -3.00 -0.50
CA MET A 54 -20.53 -4.16 0.33
C MET A 54 -21.73 -4.73 1.09
N ILE A 55 -22.58 -3.88 1.69
CA ILE A 55 -23.81 -4.31 2.36
C ILE A 55 -24.76 -4.97 1.37
N THR A 56 -24.90 -4.41 0.17
CA THR A 56 -25.74 -4.98 -0.89
C THR A 56 -25.22 -6.33 -1.35
N GLN A 57 -23.91 -6.49 -1.52
CA GLN A 57 -23.30 -7.78 -1.87
C GLN A 57 -23.45 -8.80 -0.74
N PHE A 58 -23.32 -8.39 0.52
CA PHE A 58 -23.55 -9.24 1.69
C PHE A 58 -25.02 -9.67 1.83
N GLY A 59 -25.97 -8.80 1.48
CA GLY A 59 -27.40 -9.12 1.46
C GLY A 59 -27.82 -10.00 0.28
N THR A 60 -27.18 -9.82 -0.88
CA THR A 60 -27.52 -10.57 -2.11
C THR A 60 -26.94 -11.99 -2.09
N TYR A 61 -25.73 -12.17 -1.51
CA TYR A 61 -25.04 -13.46 -1.49
C TYR A 61 -24.53 -13.86 -0.10
N PRO A 62 -25.42 -13.99 0.91
CA PRO A 62 -25.01 -14.28 2.28
C PRO A 62 -24.26 -15.62 2.40
N ALA A 63 -24.65 -16.63 1.60
CA ALA A 63 -24.00 -17.94 1.58
C ALA A 63 -22.55 -17.89 1.07
N LEU A 64 -22.27 -17.10 0.02
CA LEU A 64 -20.92 -16.96 -0.53
C LEU A 64 -20.00 -16.22 0.46
N VAL A 65 -20.53 -15.22 1.14
CA VAL A 65 -19.79 -14.42 2.12
C VAL A 65 -19.45 -15.24 3.36
N GLY A 66 -20.40 -16.04 3.85
CA GLY A 66 -20.16 -17.01 4.92
C GLY A 66 -19.13 -18.07 4.53
N LEU A 67 -19.17 -18.55 3.28
CA LEU A 67 -18.17 -19.47 2.74
C LEU A 67 -16.77 -18.85 2.68
N VAL A 68 -16.64 -17.63 2.15
CA VAL A 68 -15.33 -16.93 2.11
C VAL A 68 -14.82 -16.68 3.53
N GLY A 69 -15.70 -16.26 4.45
CA GLY A 69 -15.34 -16.06 5.86
C GLY A 69 -14.80 -17.32 6.54
N THR A 70 -15.43 -18.48 6.29
CA THR A 70 -14.94 -19.76 6.84
C THR A 70 -13.62 -20.19 6.22
N ILE A 71 -13.39 -19.97 4.92
CA ILE A 71 -12.10 -20.25 4.27
C ILE A 71 -10.98 -19.38 4.88
N VAL A 72 -11.21 -18.08 5.05
CA VAL A 72 -10.24 -17.17 5.66
C VAL A 72 -9.93 -17.59 7.10
N PHE A 73 -10.95 -17.94 7.88
CA PHE A 73 -10.79 -18.43 9.24
C PHE A 73 -9.93 -19.70 9.29
N LEU A 74 -10.22 -20.69 8.44
CA LEU A 74 -9.44 -21.93 8.36
C LEU A 74 -7.99 -21.66 7.94
N GLY A 75 -7.77 -20.78 6.96
CA GLY A 75 -6.42 -20.41 6.51
C GLY A 75 -5.60 -19.76 7.63
N LEU A 76 -6.19 -18.84 8.40
CA LEU A 76 -5.54 -18.23 9.56
C LEU A 76 -5.28 -19.26 10.67
N MET A 77 -6.25 -20.12 10.96
CA MET A 77 -6.13 -21.12 12.02
C MET A 77 -5.00 -22.11 11.70
N ILE A 78 -4.92 -22.58 10.46
CA ILE A 78 -3.81 -23.42 9.98
C ILE A 78 -2.49 -22.63 10.02
N GLY A 79 -2.47 -21.38 9.56
CA GLY A 79 -1.27 -20.53 9.58
C GLY A 79 -0.71 -20.32 10.99
N VAL A 80 -1.57 -20.06 11.98
CA VAL A 80 -1.20 -19.92 13.39
C VAL A 80 -0.71 -21.25 13.95
N LEU A 81 -1.39 -22.36 13.68
CA LEU A 81 -0.97 -23.69 14.13
C LEU A 81 0.42 -24.05 13.58
N VAL A 82 0.60 -23.91 12.26
CA VAL A 82 1.89 -24.20 11.60
C VAL A 82 2.99 -23.27 12.11
N GLY A 83 2.70 -21.98 12.29
CA GLY A 83 3.62 -21.03 12.89
C GLY A 83 4.01 -21.44 14.32
N SER A 84 3.05 -21.86 15.14
CA SER A 84 3.29 -22.35 16.50
C SER A 84 4.15 -23.61 16.53
N PHE A 85 4.02 -24.53 15.55
CA PHE A 85 4.87 -25.72 15.48
C PHE A 85 6.29 -25.41 14.99
N LEU A 86 6.44 -24.51 14.00
CA LEU A 86 7.75 -24.11 13.48
C LEU A 86 8.55 -23.26 14.47
N PHE A 87 7.89 -22.42 15.27
CA PHE A 87 8.53 -21.54 16.25
C PHE A 87 8.51 -22.10 17.69
N GLY A 88 7.60 -23.00 18.03
CA GLY A 88 7.49 -23.60 19.37
C GLY A 88 8.47 -24.73 19.66
N GLY A 89 9.19 -25.25 18.65
CA GLY A 89 10.09 -26.40 18.79
C GLY A 89 11.50 -26.11 19.35
N ARG A 90 11.85 -24.85 19.64
CA ARG A 90 13.22 -24.47 20.09
C ARG A 90 13.30 -23.98 21.54
N GLY A 91 12.30 -24.28 22.37
CA GLY A 91 12.26 -23.89 23.79
C GLY A 91 12.43 -25.02 24.82
N GLY A 92 12.55 -26.28 24.39
CA GLY A 92 12.65 -27.43 25.30
C GLY A 92 14.06 -28.01 25.37
N ARG A 93 14.98 -27.36 26.08
CA ARG A 93 16.24 -27.95 26.56
C ARG A 93 16.36 -27.72 28.07
N ILE A 94 15.79 -28.65 28.84
CA ILE A 94 16.31 -29.13 30.12
C ILE A 94 16.36 -30.64 30.04
#